data_AF-A0AAV5R000-F1
#
_entry.id   AF-A0AAV5R000-F1
#
_cell.length_a   1.000
_cell.length_b   1.000
_cell.length_c   1.000
_cell.angle_alpha   90.00
_cell.angle_beta   90.00
_cell.angle_gamma   90.00
#
_symmetry.space_group_name_H-M   'P 1'
#
loop_
_entity.id
_entity.type
_entity.pdbx_description
1 polymer ?
#
loop_
_entity_poly.entity_id
_entity_poly.type
_entity_poly.pdbx_seq_one_letter_code
_entity_poly.pdbx_strand_id
1 'polypeptide(L)'
;MLVPTTDRSLIEPLQRENHNVWGSGMSLDEYISREWDNYGTEYMRFNQMKKGEVGDVYFVWKNDETGVIEGGCEFFVREGWLKTENGIETIKCGTLGSVYVLDEFRGMGISKKLLDAFNEITWDYLPGEKDISMLWSEVGDKFYARWGYKTLAEESKLLQNSNENDKIEYGETFTTRDDEKIKLIAESFKMKRFAEMNQWPLNTVVIIPSFGLFKWFARRVEAVNGGVESNFGKYNGDNWRVDIKDINIASEPVIEEPITSSIPMAKRHDGVEVKWERRGKWCWF
;
A
#
# COMPACT_ATOMS: atom_id res chain seq x y z
N MET A 1 -15.74 13.43 -14.12
CA MET A 1 -15.53 11.99 -14.41
C MET A 1 -14.21 11.47 -13.87
N LEU A 2 -14.16 10.20 -13.46
CA LEU A 2 -12.94 9.48 -13.09
C LEU A 2 -12.27 8.91 -14.35
N VAL A 3 -10.97 9.15 -14.54
CA VAL A 3 -10.24 8.77 -15.76
C VAL A 3 -8.89 8.14 -15.40
N PRO A 4 -8.57 6.93 -15.89
CA PRO A 4 -7.21 6.39 -15.75
C PRO A 4 -6.23 7.19 -16.62
N THR A 5 -5.03 7.46 -16.11
CA THR A 5 -4.05 8.29 -16.83
C THR A 5 -2.60 7.92 -16.52
N THR A 6 -1.76 7.99 -17.55
CA THR A 6 -0.28 8.00 -17.47
C THR A 6 0.31 9.39 -17.60
N ASP A 7 -0.52 10.40 -17.86
CA ASP A 7 -0.05 11.73 -18.19
C ASP A 7 0.59 12.37 -16.97
N ARG A 8 1.92 12.50 -17.04
CA ARG A 8 2.76 13.09 -16.01
C ARG A 8 2.31 14.49 -15.61
N SER A 9 1.82 15.29 -16.55
CA SER A 9 1.34 16.64 -16.29
C SER A 9 0.05 16.68 -15.47
N LEU A 10 -0.73 15.60 -15.49
CA LEU A 10 -1.97 15.48 -14.70
C LEU A 10 -1.72 14.86 -13.31
N ILE A 11 -0.72 13.97 -13.21
CA ILE A 11 -0.40 13.27 -11.96
C ILE A 11 0.51 14.11 -11.05
N GLU A 12 1.51 14.79 -11.60
CA GLU A 12 2.49 15.54 -10.79
C GLU A 12 1.86 16.59 -9.86
N PRO A 13 0.85 17.38 -10.25
CA PRO A 13 0.20 18.31 -9.33
C PRO A 13 -0.33 17.61 -8.08
N LEU A 14 -0.95 16.44 -8.22
CA LEU A 14 -1.45 15.64 -7.10
C LEU A 14 -0.31 15.06 -6.25
N GLN A 15 0.77 14.61 -6.90
CA GLN A 15 1.97 14.14 -6.21
C GLN A 15 2.65 15.26 -5.42
N ARG A 16 2.76 16.46 -5.99
CA ARG A 16 3.37 17.61 -5.32
C ARG A 16 2.69 17.95 -4.02
N GLU A 17 1.37 17.83 -4.02
CA GLU A 17 0.58 18.06 -2.84
C GLU A 17 0.69 16.92 -1.82
N ASN A 18 0.73 15.67 -2.29
CA ASN A 18 0.96 14.48 -1.45
C ASN A 18 2.37 14.43 -0.84
N HIS A 19 3.35 15.19 -1.37
CA HIS A 19 4.73 15.24 -0.88
C HIS A 19 4.82 15.59 0.61
N ASN A 20 3.95 16.48 1.10
CA ASN A 20 3.93 16.89 2.51
C ASN A 20 3.64 15.71 3.47
N VAL A 21 3.02 14.65 2.96
CA VAL A 21 2.67 13.46 3.74
C VAL A 21 3.65 12.31 3.47
N TRP A 22 3.94 12.04 2.20
CA TRP A 22 4.66 10.84 1.76
C TRP A 22 6.10 11.09 1.30
N GLY A 23 6.51 12.36 1.27
CA GLY A 23 7.82 12.83 0.82
C GLY A 23 8.76 13.26 1.93
N SER A 24 8.41 13.00 3.20
CA SER A 24 9.25 13.35 4.34
C SER A 24 10.69 12.85 4.15
N GLY A 25 11.66 13.76 4.25
CA GLY A 25 13.08 13.44 4.09
C GLY A 25 13.59 13.49 2.65
N MET A 26 12.77 13.96 1.69
CA MET A 26 13.19 14.26 0.31
C MET A 26 12.78 15.67 -0.07
N SER A 27 13.54 16.30 -0.95
CA SER A 27 13.04 17.42 -1.74
C SER A 27 11.86 16.97 -2.62
N LEU A 28 11.07 17.94 -3.07
CA LEU A 28 9.93 17.68 -3.95
C LEU A 28 10.35 16.95 -5.25
N ASP A 29 11.46 17.37 -5.84
CA ASP A 29 11.95 16.80 -7.10
C ASP A 29 12.48 15.37 -6.89
N GLU A 30 13.16 15.08 -5.77
CA GLU A 30 13.57 13.72 -5.41
C GLU A 30 12.37 12.80 -5.21
N TYR A 31 11.34 13.28 -4.51
CA TYR A 31 10.09 12.53 -4.29
C TYR A 31 9.39 12.20 -5.62
N ILE A 32 9.23 13.20 -6.49
CA ILE A 32 8.62 13.00 -7.82
C ILE A 32 9.47 12.03 -8.64
N SER A 33 10.80 12.23 -8.71
CA SER A 33 11.70 11.36 -9.45
C SER A 33 11.56 9.91 -9.02
N ARG A 34 11.56 9.64 -7.70
CA ARG A 34 11.39 8.31 -7.13
C ARG A 34 10.07 7.65 -7.55
N GLU A 35 8.95 8.40 -7.54
CA GLU A 35 7.67 7.85 -7.98
C GLU A 35 7.69 7.45 -9.46
N TRP A 36 8.26 8.30 -10.33
CA TRP A 36 8.37 7.99 -11.76
C TRP A 36 9.33 6.83 -12.04
N ASP A 37 10.44 6.72 -11.28
CA ASP A 37 11.35 5.58 -11.35
C ASP A 37 10.66 4.28 -10.94
N ASN A 38 9.73 4.33 -9.98
CA ASN A 38 8.90 3.19 -9.62
C ASN A 38 7.88 2.86 -10.72
N TYR A 39 7.16 3.84 -11.25
CA TYR A 39 6.22 3.65 -12.36
C TYR A 39 6.85 3.03 -13.61
N GLY A 40 8.14 3.30 -13.84
CA GLY A 40 8.92 2.69 -14.92
C GLY A 40 9.28 1.21 -14.73
N THR A 41 8.94 0.59 -13.60
CA THR A 41 9.28 -0.83 -13.35
C THR A 41 8.24 -1.80 -13.89
N GLU A 42 8.71 -2.99 -14.28
CA GLU A 42 7.85 -4.12 -14.64
C GLU A 42 6.92 -4.55 -13.51
N TYR A 43 7.28 -4.30 -12.25
CA TYR A 43 6.44 -4.64 -11.10
C TYR A 43 5.17 -3.78 -11.05
N MET A 44 5.30 -2.48 -11.33
CA MET A 44 4.19 -1.54 -11.24
C MET A 44 3.25 -1.66 -12.45
N ARG A 45 3.77 -2.04 -13.62
CA ARG A 45 3.00 -2.13 -14.89
C ARG A 45 2.11 -0.89 -15.08
N PHE A 46 2.64 0.29 -14.77
CA PHE A 46 1.87 1.50 -14.53
C PHE A 46 0.97 1.83 -15.73
N ASN A 47 -0.35 1.81 -15.49
CA ASN A 47 -1.44 1.96 -16.46
C ASN A 47 -1.37 1.05 -17.70
N GLN A 48 -0.63 -0.05 -17.60
CA GLN A 48 -0.73 -1.19 -18.52
C GLN A 48 -1.61 -2.29 -17.94
N MET A 49 -2.04 -2.14 -16.68
CA MET A 49 -2.97 -3.04 -16.00
C MET A 49 -4.31 -3.04 -16.73
N LYS A 50 -4.67 -4.21 -17.26
CA LYS A 50 -6.04 -4.46 -17.72
C LYS A 50 -6.93 -4.84 -16.54
N LYS A 51 -8.24 -4.72 -16.73
CA LYS A 51 -9.25 -5.22 -15.79
C LYS A 51 -8.93 -6.66 -15.38
N GLY A 52 -8.88 -6.92 -14.08
CA GLY A 52 -8.54 -8.22 -13.51
C GLY A 52 -7.06 -8.61 -13.56
N GLU A 53 -6.13 -7.73 -13.90
CA GLU A 53 -4.69 -8.01 -13.83
C GLU A 53 -4.03 -7.37 -12.60
N VAL A 54 -2.79 -7.79 -12.29
CA VAL A 54 -1.93 -7.10 -11.33
C VAL A 54 -1.21 -5.92 -11.99
N GLY A 55 -0.94 -4.88 -11.21
CA GLY A 55 -0.29 -3.66 -11.64
C GLY A 55 -0.90 -2.44 -10.97
N ASP A 56 -0.65 -1.28 -11.54
CA ASP A 56 -1.03 0.00 -10.97
C ASP A 56 -1.80 0.82 -11.98
N VAL A 57 -2.79 1.56 -11.49
CA VAL A 57 -3.50 2.58 -12.28
C VAL A 57 -3.61 3.84 -11.46
N TYR A 58 -3.29 4.97 -12.09
CA TYR A 58 -3.56 6.28 -11.51
C TYR A 58 -4.85 6.81 -12.10
N PHE A 59 -5.76 7.23 -11.26
CA PHE A 59 -7.00 7.86 -11.66
C PHE A 59 -6.98 9.34 -11.30
N VAL A 60 -7.44 10.16 -12.23
CA VAL A 60 -7.70 11.58 -11.99
C VAL A 60 -9.19 11.84 -12.04
N TRP A 61 -9.66 12.72 -11.17
CA TRP A 61 -10.99 13.28 -11.25
C TRP A 61 -10.95 14.56 -12.07
N LYS A 62 -11.55 14.48 -13.26
CA LYS A 62 -11.64 15.58 -14.22
C LYS A 62 -13.04 16.19 -14.16
N ASN A 63 -13.14 17.51 -14.03
CA ASN A 63 -14.39 18.23 -14.16
C ASN A 63 -14.94 18.08 -15.60
N ASP A 64 -16.21 17.70 -15.74
CA ASP A 64 -16.79 17.39 -17.06
C ASP A 64 -17.06 18.64 -17.90
N GLU A 65 -17.25 19.80 -17.26
CA GLU A 65 -17.55 21.07 -17.94
C GLU A 65 -16.26 21.82 -18.31
N THR A 66 -15.31 21.88 -17.38
CA THR A 66 -14.09 22.70 -17.55
C THR A 66 -12.89 21.88 -18.02
N GLY A 67 -12.94 20.56 -17.84
CA GLY A 67 -11.81 19.68 -18.11
C GLY A 67 -10.65 19.78 -17.10
N VAL A 68 -10.81 20.57 -16.02
CA VAL A 68 -9.79 20.75 -14.99
C VAL A 68 -9.69 19.49 -14.12
N ILE A 69 -8.47 19.12 -13.72
CA ILE A 69 -8.25 18.05 -12.74
C ILE A 69 -8.44 18.62 -11.34
N GLU A 70 -9.33 18.01 -10.55
CA GLU A 70 -9.68 18.50 -9.21
C GLU A 70 -9.14 17.59 -8.10
N GLY A 71 -8.77 16.36 -8.44
CA GLY A 71 -8.27 15.35 -7.50
C GLY A 71 -7.83 14.08 -8.22
N GLY A 72 -7.43 13.08 -7.45
CA GLY A 72 -7.07 11.77 -7.98
C GLY A 72 -6.81 10.75 -6.89
N CYS A 73 -6.56 9.53 -7.31
CA CYS A 73 -6.18 8.42 -6.46
C CYS A 73 -5.39 7.39 -7.26
N GLU A 74 -4.79 6.45 -6.56
CA GLU A 74 -3.98 5.40 -7.14
C GLU A 74 -4.49 4.05 -6.66
N PHE A 75 -4.47 3.06 -7.55
CA PHE A 75 -4.91 1.71 -7.21
C PHE A 75 -3.86 0.68 -7.61
N PHE A 76 -3.36 -0.04 -6.61
CA PHE A 76 -2.31 -1.05 -6.74
C PHE A 76 -2.92 -2.43 -6.58
N VAL A 77 -2.92 -3.26 -7.61
CA VAL A 77 -3.41 -4.64 -7.52
C VAL A 77 -2.23 -5.60 -7.46
N ARG A 78 -2.18 -6.43 -6.41
CA ARG A 78 -1.17 -7.47 -6.20
C ARG A 78 -1.82 -8.81 -5.95
N GLU A 79 -1.06 -9.89 -6.15
CA GLU A 79 -1.49 -11.21 -5.71
C GLU A 79 -1.35 -11.31 -4.19
N GLY A 80 -2.33 -11.94 -3.57
CA GLY A 80 -2.32 -12.31 -2.16
C GLY A 80 -2.67 -13.78 -1.98
N TRP A 81 -2.34 -14.31 -0.82
CA TRP A 81 -2.82 -15.59 -0.34
C TRP A 81 -3.92 -15.37 0.68
N LEU A 82 -4.99 -16.14 0.58
CA LEU A 82 -6.10 -16.21 1.53
C LEU A 82 -6.14 -17.59 2.17
N LYS A 83 -6.12 -17.64 3.50
CA LYS A 83 -6.34 -18.88 4.26
C LYS A 83 -7.83 -19.21 4.28
N THR A 84 -8.22 -20.35 3.70
CA THR A 84 -9.60 -20.86 3.71
C THR A 84 -9.68 -22.22 4.40
N GLU A 85 -10.90 -22.71 4.59
CA GLU A 85 -11.17 -24.07 5.09
C GLU A 85 -10.58 -25.13 4.15
N ASN A 86 -10.54 -24.85 2.85
CA ASN A 86 -10.08 -25.77 1.81
C ASN A 86 -8.57 -25.69 1.53
N GLY A 87 -7.85 -24.78 2.18
CA GLY A 87 -6.41 -24.61 2.00
C GLY A 87 -5.99 -23.14 1.92
N ILE A 88 -4.97 -22.86 1.11
CA ILE A 88 -4.51 -21.51 0.82
C ILE A 88 -4.84 -21.24 -0.65
N GLU A 89 -5.60 -20.17 -0.90
CA GLU A 89 -6.03 -19.77 -2.24
C GLU A 89 -5.31 -18.48 -2.66
N THR A 90 -4.99 -18.35 -3.95
CA THR A 90 -4.49 -17.08 -4.49
C THR A 90 -5.67 -16.16 -4.82
N ILE A 91 -5.61 -14.93 -4.33
CA ILE A 91 -6.60 -13.87 -4.58
C ILE A 91 -5.90 -12.60 -5.09
N LYS A 92 -6.67 -11.61 -5.53
CA LYS A 92 -6.15 -10.25 -5.76
C LYS A 92 -6.45 -9.35 -4.57
N CYS A 93 -5.45 -8.54 -4.25
CA CYS A 93 -5.51 -7.54 -3.21
C CYS A 93 -5.25 -6.18 -3.85
N GLY A 94 -6.27 -5.33 -3.86
CA GLY A 94 -6.21 -3.98 -4.39
C GLY A 94 -6.03 -2.95 -3.29
N THR A 95 -4.93 -2.19 -3.32
CA THR A 95 -4.69 -1.10 -2.38
C THR A 95 -5.09 0.22 -3.00
N LEU A 96 -6.06 0.92 -2.40
CA LEU A 96 -6.36 2.31 -2.73
C LEU A 96 -5.40 3.22 -1.97
N GLY A 97 -4.67 4.05 -2.70
CA GLY A 97 -3.69 4.99 -2.17
C GLY A 97 -3.78 6.35 -2.84
N SER A 98 -2.95 7.29 -2.38
CA SER A 98 -2.78 8.60 -3.00
C SER A 98 -4.09 9.39 -3.21
N VAL A 99 -5.14 9.11 -2.42
CA VAL A 99 -6.43 9.79 -2.53
C VAL A 99 -6.26 11.25 -2.14
N TYR A 100 -6.41 12.15 -3.11
CA TYR A 100 -6.18 13.57 -2.92
C TYR A 100 -7.17 14.44 -3.69
N VAL A 101 -7.46 15.61 -3.14
CA VAL A 101 -8.23 16.70 -3.78
C VAL A 101 -7.38 17.96 -3.64
N LEU A 102 -7.14 18.63 -4.76
CA LEU A 102 -6.37 19.88 -4.78
C LEU A 102 -7.03 20.93 -3.88
N ASP A 103 -6.20 21.73 -3.22
CA ASP A 103 -6.60 22.58 -2.11
C ASP A 103 -7.75 23.54 -2.47
N GLU A 104 -7.71 24.10 -3.67
CA GLU A 104 -8.73 25.01 -4.22
C GLU A 104 -10.10 24.36 -4.44
N PHE A 105 -10.18 23.02 -4.53
CA PHE A 105 -11.43 22.27 -4.72
C PHE A 105 -11.91 21.53 -3.46
N ARG A 106 -11.20 21.68 -2.34
CA ARG A 106 -11.62 21.09 -1.07
C ARG A 106 -12.95 21.67 -0.57
N GLY A 107 -13.72 20.85 0.14
CA GLY A 107 -15.06 21.24 0.61
C GLY A 107 -16.16 21.19 -0.45
N MET A 108 -15.82 20.99 -1.74
CA MET A 108 -16.79 20.92 -2.84
C MET A 108 -17.34 19.49 -3.08
N GLY A 109 -17.04 18.55 -2.19
CA GLY A 109 -17.49 17.15 -2.29
C GLY A 109 -16.76 16.30 -3.34
N ILE A 110 -15.62 16.77 -3.87
CA ILE A 110 -14.85 16.08 -4.92
C ILE A 110 -14.40 14.69 -4.48
N SER A 111 -13.88 14.54 -3.25
CA SER A 111 -13.44 13.23 -2.74
C SER A 111 -14.58 12.21 -2.70
N LYS A 112 -15.80 12.63 -2.36
CA LYS A 112 -16.97 11.76 -2.41
C LYS A 112 -17.26 11.32 -3.85
N LYS A 113 -17.31 12.25 -4.81
CA LYS A 113 -17.57 11.94 -6.22
C LYS A 113 -16.52 11.00 -6.81
N LEU A 114 -15.25 11.26 -6.50
CA LEU A 114 -14.12 10.42 -6.89
C LEU A 114 -14.27 9.00 -6.34
N LEU A 115 -14.54 8.85 -5.04
CA LEU A 115 -14.65 7.53 -4.40
C LEU A 115 -15.93 6.78 -4.79
N ASP A 116 -17.04 7.47 -5.03
CA ASP A 116 -18.25 6.86 -5.59
C ASP A 116 -17.94 6.22 -6.96
N ALA A 117 -17.34 6.98 -7.87
CA ALA A 117 -16.96 6.48 -9.19
C ALA A 117 -15.88 5.39 -9.13
N PHE A 118 -14.93 5.50 -8.20
CA PHE A 118 -13.90 4.50 -8.00
C PHE A 118 -14.51 3.17 -7.51
N ASN A 119 -15.43 3.22 -6.54
CA ASN A 119 -16.09 2.05 -5.99
C ASN A 119 -16.93 1.31 -7.03
N GLU A 120 -17.51 2.02 -8.01
CA GLU A 120 -18.23 1.41 -9.15
C GLU A 120 -17.31 0.57 -10.04
N ILE A 121 -16.05 0.99 -10.22
CA ILE A 121 -15.10 0.31 -11.12
C ILE A 121 -14.13 -0.63 -10.40
N THR A 122 -14.07 -0.60 -9.06
CA THR A 122 -13.08 -1.37 -8.29
C THR A 122 -13.15 -2.87 -8.60
N TRP A 123 -14.36 -3.41 -8.75
CA TRP A 123 -14.59 -4.83 -9.03
C TRP A 123 -14.30 -5.24 -10.48
N ASP A 124 -14.12 -4.28 -11.39
CA ASP A 124 -13.54 -4.58 -12.70
C ASP A 124 -12.07 -5.01 -12.58
N TYR A 125 -11.36 -4.47 -11.59
CA TYR A 125 -9.96 -4.79 -11.31
C TYR A 125 -9.81 -5.97 -10.34
N LEU A 126 -10.82 -6.17 -9.49
CA LEU A 126 -10.92 -7.25 -8.50
C LEU A 126 -12.13 -8.16 -8.79
N PRO A 127 -12.16 -8.89 -9.92
CA PRO A 127 -13.36 -9.64 -10.32
C PRO A 127 -13.60 -10.94 -9.54
N GLY A 128 -12.62 -11.39 -8.73
CA GLY A 128 -12.74 -12.60 -7.93
C GLY A 128 -13.68 -12.39 -6.74
N GLU A 129 -14.50 -13.41 -6.43
CA GLU A 129 -15.44 -13.37 -5.30
C GLU A 129 -14.77 -13.13 -3.94
N LYS A 130 -13.50 -13.54 -3.81
CA LYS A 130 -12.67 -13.39 -2.61
C LYS A 130 -11.58 -12.33 -2.75
N ASP A 131 -11.57 -11.58 -3.85
CA ASP A 131 -10.64 -10.46 -4.02
C ASP A 131 -11.02 -9.35 -3.03
N ILE A 132 -10.01 -8.63 -2.52
CA ILE A 132 -10.22 -7.61 -1.49
C ILE A 132 -9.65 -6.26 -1.90
N SER A 133 -10.31 -5.18 -1.44
CA SER A 133 -9.73 -3.85 -1.48
C SER A 133 -9.36 -3.39 -0.07
N MET A 134 -8.16 -2.82 0.06
CA MET A 134 -7.61 -2.29 1.30
C MET A 134 -7.12 -0.86 1.08
N LEU A 135 -6.96 -0.10 2.16
CA LEU A 135 -6.38 1.23 2.13
C LEU A 135 -5.81 1.57 3.49
N TRP A 136 -5.01 2.64 3.51
CA TRP A 136 -4.58 3.28 4.74
C TRP A 136 -5.27 4.65 4.87
N SER A 137 -5.88 4.91 6.04
CA SER A 137 -6.66 6.12 6.27
C SER A 137 -6.03 7.04 7.31
N GLU A 138 -5.67 8.26 6.89
CA GLU A 138 -5.30 9.36 7.80
C GLU A 138 -6.52 10.14 8.32
N VAL A 139 -7.66 10.01 7.65
CA VAL A 139 -8.87 10.81 7.88
C VAL A 139 -9.86 10.12 8.82
N GLY A 140 -9.47 8.99 9.40
CA GLY A 140 -10.25 8.19 10.34
C GLY A 140 -11.05 7.06 9.70
N ASP A 141 -11.65 6.25 10.56
CA ASP A 141 -12.46 5.06 10.27
C ASP A 141 -13.79 5.38 9.56
N LYS A 142 -14.44 6.48 9.94
CA LYS A 142 -15.78 6.84 9.46
C LYS A 142 -15.82 7.33 8.02
N PHE A 143 -14.71 7.81 7.48
CA PHE A 143 -14.71 8.39 6.14
C PHE A 143 -14.96 7.31 5.10
N TYR A 144 -14.10 6.27 5.08
CA TYR A 144 -14.16 5.20 4.09
C TYR A 144 -15.25 4.16 4.36
N ALA A 145 -15.78 4.08 5.59
CA ALA A 145 -16.86 3.16 5.94
C ALA A 145 -18.13 3.29 5.08
N ARG A 146 -18.35 4.46 4.45
CA ARG A 146 -19.48 4.69 3.53
C ARG A 146 -19.40 3.85 2.25
N TRP A 147 -18.19 3.42 1.87
CA TRP A 147 -17.92 2.55 0.73
C TRP A 147 -17.64 1.10 1.16
N GLY A 148 -18.02 0.73 2.39
CA GLY A 148 -17.91 -0.65 2.88
C GLY A 148 -16.55 -1.05 3.45
N TYR A 149 -15.56 -0.15 3.44
CA TYR A 149 -14.30 -0.38 4.16
C TYR A 149 -14.57 -0.53 5.65
N LYS A 150 -13.95 -1.56 6.26
CA LYS A 150 -13.99 -1.79 7.70
C LYS A 150 -12.61 -1.54 8.26
N THR A 151 -12.55 -0.92 9.43
CA THR A 151 -11.31 -0.90 10.22
C THR A 151 -11.10 -2.28 10.79
N LEU A 152 -9.88 -2.78 10.67
CA LEU A 152 -9.49 -4.06 11.20
C LEU A 152 -8.78 -3.74 12.52
N ALA A 153 -9.38 -4.15 13.62
CA ALA A 153 -9.04 -3.66 14.95
C ALA A 153 -7.80 -4.34 15.55
N GLU A 154 -7.04 -5.10 14.78
CA GLU A 154 -5.96 -5.94 15.30
C GLU A 154 -4.57 -5.52 14.84
N GLU A 155 -3.62 -5.84 15.72
CA GLU A 155 -2.25 -5.41 15.72
C GLU A 155 -1.60 -5.60 14.34
N SER A 156 -1.20 -4.50 13.70
CA SER A 156 -0.07 -4.59 12.82
C SER A 156 1.16 -4.86 13.68
N LYS A 157 1.44 -6.12 13.98
CA LYS A 157 2.77 -6.47 14.42
C LYS A 157 3.69 -6.11 13.27
N LEU A 158 4.47 -5.05 13.49
CA LEU A 158 5.76 -4.88 12.86
C LEU A 158 6.45 -6.25 12.88
N LEU A 159 7.21 -6.59 11.85
CA LEU A 159 8.16 -7.68 11.90
C LEU A 159 9.17 -7.39 13.04
N GLN A 160 8.78 -7.62 14.27
CA GLN A 160 9.72 -7.87 15.34
C GLN A 160 10.16 -9.30 15.09
N ASN A 161 11.45 -9.52 14.87
CA ASN A 161 12.05 -10.82 15.07
C ASN A 161 11.71 -11.24 16.51
N SER A 162 10.59 -11.93 16.70
CA SER A 162 10.06 -12.28 18.02
C SER A 162 10.84 -13.42 18.67
N ASN A 163 11.79 -14.01 17.95
CA ASN A 163 12.79 -14.92 18.49
C ASN A 163 14.18 -14.35 18.19
N GLU A 164 14.98 -14.12 19.24
CA GLU A 164 16.43 -13.87 19.09
C GLU A 164 17.14 -15.01 18.33
N ASN A 165 16.52 -16.20 18.27
CA ASN A 165 16.98 -17.38 17.54
C ASN A 165 16.50 -17.45 16.08
N ASP A 166 15.49 -16.67 15.68
CA ASP A 166 15.08 -16.49 14.27
C ASP A 166 15.68 -15.21 13.69
N LYS A 167 16.83 -14.77 14.23
CA LYS A 167 17.75 -13.95 13.45
C LYS A 167 18.12 -14.80 12.22
N ILE A 168 17.42 -14.58 11.12
CA ILE A 168 18.08 -14.75 9.84
C ILE A 168 19.26 -13.80 9.95
N GLU A 169 20.49 -14.33 10.08
CA GLU A 169 21.73 -13.57 10.11
C GLU A 169 21.88 -12.85 8.76
N TYR A 170 21.09 -11.81 8.52
CA TYR A 170 21.44 -10.76 7.59
C TYR A 170 22.15 -9.68 8.40
N GLY A 171 23.31 -10.04 8.96
CA GLY A 171 24.31 -9.08 9.43
C GLY A 171 24.95 -8.28 8.28
N GLU A 172 24.42 -8.41 7.07
CA GLU A 172 24.94 -7.80 5.86
C GLU A 172 23.92 -6.81 5.29
N THR A 173 24.22 -5.53 5.45
CA THR A 173 23.65 -4.43 4.65
C THR A 173 23.65 -4.77 3.16
N PHE A 174 22.55 -4.47 2.47
CA PHE A 174 22.47 -4.53 1.00
C PHE A 174 21.98 -3.19 0.46
N THR A 175 22.37 -2.90 -0.78
CA THR A 175 21.89 -1.73 -1.53
C THR A 175 20.69 -2.15 -2.37
N THR A 176 19.83 -1.22 -2.80
CA THR A 176 18.77 -1.49 -3.80
C THR A 176 19.29 -2.02 -5.14
N ARG A 177 20.60 -2.06 -5.33
CA ARG A 177 21.27 -2.55 -6.55
C ARG A 177 21.62 -4.03 -6.49
N ASP A 178 21.51 -4.67 -5.32
CA ASP A 178 21.80 -6.10 -5.16
C ASP A 178 20.55 -6.94 -5.48
N ASP A 179 20.21 -7.01 -6.78
CA ASP A 179 19.01 -7.68 -7.25
C ASP A 179 18.98 -9.17 -6.85
N GLU A 180 20.12 -9.86 -6.86
CA GLU A 180 20.18 -11.27 -6.50
C GLU A 180 19.91 -11.48 -5.01
N LYS A 181 20.44 -10.61 -4.15
CA LYS A 181 20.14 -10.68 -2.72
C LYS A 181 18.68 -10.34 -2.40
N ILE A 182 18.11 -9.33 -3.07
CA ILE A 182 16.68 -8.98 -2.90
C ILE A 182 15.80 -10.14 -3.36
N LYS A 183 16.12 -10.80 -4.48
CA LYS A 183 15.40 -12.02 -4.92
C LYS A 183 15.48 -13.12 -3.87
N LEU A 184 16.67 -13.39 -3.34
CA LEU A 184 16.87 -14.43 -2.32
C LEU A 184 16.04 -14.14 -1.05
N ILE A 185 16.04 -12.89 -0.59
CA ILE A 185 15.23 -12.46 0.56
C ILE A 185 13.75 -12.62 0.26
N ALA A 186 13.27 -12.14 -0.90
CA ALA A 186 11.87 -12.23 -1.27
C ALA A 186 11.37 -13.68 -1.34
N GLU A 187 12.16 -14.58 -1.96
CA GLU A 187 11.82 -16.01 -2.03
C GLU A 187 11.87 -16.69 -0.65
N SER A 188 12.85 -16.35 0.18
CA SER A 188 12.94 -16.87 1.55
C SER A 188 11.74 -16.43 2.39
N PHE A 189 11.34 -15.15 2.30
CA PHE A 189 10.13 -14.63 2.94
C PHE A 189 8.87 -15.30 2.41
N LYS A 190 8.76 -15.46 1.10
CA LYS A 190 7.63 -16.15 0.45
C LYS A 190 7.45 -17.56 1.00
N MET A 191 8.53 -18.36 1.03
CA MET A 191 8.50 -19.73 1.54
C MET A 191 8.16 -19.80 3.03
N LYS A 192 8.78 -18.93 3.84
CA LYS A 192 8.49 -18.84 5.28
C LYS A 192 7.02 -18.50 5.55
N ARG A 193 6.49 -17.47 4.88
CA ARG A 193 5.10 -17.03 5.09
C ARG A 193 4.10 -18.07 4.63
N PHE A 194 4.34 -18.73 3.51
CA PHE A 194 3.47 -19.82 3.05
C PHE A 194 3.40 -20.97 4.06
N ALA A 195 4.53 -21.33 4.67
CA ALA A 195 4.57 -22.39 5.69
C ALA A 195 3.80 -21.99 6.97
N GLU A 196 3.98 -20.75 7.43
CA GLU A 196 3.32 -20.19 8.62
C GLU A 196 1.81 -20.04 8.44
N MET A 197 1.33 -19.68 7.24
CA MET A 197 -0.10 -19.49 6.94
C MET A 197 -0.99 -20.67 7.32
N ASN A 198 -0.46 -21.90 7.33
CA ASN A 198 -1.22 -23.07 7.74
C ASN A 198 -1.64 -23.05 9.22
N GLN A 199 -0.91 -22.29 10.05
CA GLN A 199 -1.16 -22.15 11.48
C GLN A 199 -1.99 -20.90 11.80
N TRP A 200 -2.21 -20.03 10.82
CA TRP A 200 -2.94 -18.79 11.02
C TRP A 200 -4.47 -19.00 10.96
N PRO A 201 -5.25 -18.09 11.57
CA PRO A 201 -6.70 -18.08 11.47
C PRO A 201 -7.21 -18.14 10.01
N LEU A 202 -8.41 -18.69 9.85
CA LEU A 202 -9.14 -18.59 8.60
C LEU A 202 -9.38 -17.12 8.24
N ASN A 203 -9.50 -16.85 6.94
CA ASN A 203 -9.65 -15.52 6.34
C ASN A 203 -8.44 -14.58 6.49
N THR A 204 -7.31 -15.09 6.98
CA THR A 204 -6.04 -14.36 6.92
C THR A 204 -5.63 -14.11 5.47
N VAL A 205 -5.33 -12.86 5.14
CA VAL A 205 -4.77 -12.45 3.85
C VAL A 205 -3.35 -11.95 3.99
N VAL A 206 -2.47 -12.38 3.08
CA VAL A 206 -1.10 -11.87 2.96
C VAL A 206 -0.78 -11.56 1.50
N ILE A 207 -0.23 -10.37 1.23
CA ILE A 207 0.33 -10.05 -0.08
C ILE A 207 1.53 -10.95 -0.35
N ILE A 208 1.56 -11.61 -1.51
CA ILE A 208 2.63 -12.55 -1.83
C ILE A 208 3.97 -11.81 -1.89
N PRO A 209 4.94 -12.15 -1.04
CA PRO A 209 6.29 -11.62 -1.13
C PRO A 209 6.87 -11.87 -2.53
N SER A 210 7.40 -10.82 -3.16
CA SER A 210 8.02 -10.92 -4.47
C SER A 210 9.19 -9.97 -4.58
N PHE A 211 10.13 -10.29 -5.49
CA PHE A 211 11.26 -9.42 -5.79
C PHE A 211 10.81 -7.99 -6.11
N GLY A 212 9.75 -7.83 -6.92
CA GLY A 212 9.21 -6.52 -7.29
C GLY A 212 8.68 -5.74 -6.09
N LEU A 213 7.95 -6.40 -5.17
CA LEU A 213 7.45 -5.77 -3.93
C LEU A 213 8.59 -5.28 -3.05
N PHE A 214 9.60 -6.12 -2.82
CA PHE A 214 10.75 -5.77 -2.00
C PHE A 214 11.59 -4.66 -2.65
N LYS A 215 11.78 -4.69 -3.97
CA LYS A 215 12.52 -3.66 -4.70
C LYS A 215 11.78 -2.33 -4.70
N TRP A 216 10.46 -2.34 -4.89
CA TRP A 216 9.61 -1.16 -4.76
C TRP A 216 9.71 -0.54 -3.36
N PHE A 217 9.64 -1.38 -2.33
CA PHE A 217 9.73 -0.92 -0.95
C PHE A 217 11.14 -0.37 -0.63
N ALA A 218 12.20 -1.08 -0.99
CA ALA A 218 13.58 -0.68 -0.74
C ALA A 218 13.90 0.69 -1.36
N ARG A 219 13.40 0.98 -2.58
CA ARG A 219 13.52 2.30 -3.22
C ARG A 219 12.84 3.41 -2.43
N ARG A 220 11.72 3.12 -1.77
CA ARG A 220 11.02 4.10 -0.91
C ARG A 220 11.74 4.33 0.42
N VAL A 221 12.39 3.31 0.98
CA VAL A 221 13.22 3.46 2.20
C VAL A 221 14.50 4.24 1.92
N GLU A 222 15.23 3.91 0.85
CA GLU A 222 16.47 4.60 0.50
C GLU A 222 16.27 6.09 0.33
N ALA A 223 15.17 6.49 -0.33
CA ALA A 223 14.88 7.88 -0.60
C ALA A 223 14.58 8.68 0.69
N VAL A 224 13.93 8.08 1.68
CA VAL A 224 13.63 8.73 2.98
C VAL A 224 14.89 8.92 3.83
N ASN A 225 15.84 7.99 3.77
CA ASN A 225 17.09 8.05 4.53
C ASN A 225 18.15 8.97 3.87
N GLY A 226 17.89 9.45 2.65
CA GLY A 226 18.79 10.34 1.90
C GLY A 226 18.75 11.82 2.27
N GLY A 227 17.67 12.31 2.90
CA GLY A 227 17.54 13.73 3.28
C GLY A 227 17.35 14.00 4.77
N VAL A 228 17.75 13.07 5.63
CA VAL A 228 17.89 13.33 7.07
C VAL A 228 19.39 13.31 7.39
N GLU A 229 19.96 14.43 7.85
CA GLU A 229 21.09 14.40 8.79
C GLU A 229 20.60 13.69 10.06
N SER A 230 20.44 12.37 9.99
CA SER A 230 20.08 11.56 11.14
C SER A 230 21.37 11.16 11.84
N ASN A 231 21.34 11.09 13.16
CA ASN A 231 22.43 10.65 14.03
C ASN A 231 22.86 9.18 13.81
N PHE A 232 22.59 8.61 12.64
CA PHE A 232 22.93 7.25 12.21
C PHE A 232 23.78 7.28 10.94
N GLY A 233 25.01 7.78 11.08
CA GLY A 233 26.10 7.57 10.13
C GLY A 233 26.27 8.67 9.08
N LYS A 234 27.49 9.21 9.03
CA LYS A 234 27.90 10.18 8.01
C LYS A 234 27.81 9.58 6.60
N TYR A 235 27.31 10.41 5.69
CA TYR A 235 27.48 10.32 4.24
C TYR A 235 28.96 10.14 3.87
N ASN A 236 29.28 9.02 3.24
CA ASN A 236 30.41 8.87 2.33
C ASN A 236 29.84 8.13 1.12
N GLY A 237 29.95 8.74 -0.06
CA GLY A 237 29.37 8.22 -1.29
C GLY A 237 29.61 6.73 -1.50
N ASP A 238 28.61 6.10 -2.11
CA ASP A 238 28.63 4.81 -2.82
C ASP A 238 27.86 3.62 -2.24
N ASN A 239 27.25 3.66 -1.05
CA ASN A 239 26.39 2.55 -0.58
C ASN A 239 25.23 2.99 0.33
N TRP A 240 23.99 2.85 -0.14
CA TRP A 240 22.78 3.00 0.68
C TRP A 240 22.49 1.71 1.47
N ARG A 241 21.93 1.85 2.67
CA ARG A 241 21.69 0.77 3.62
C ARG A 241 20.19 0.64 3.88
N VAL A 242 19.61 -0.52 3.62
CA VAL A 242 18.24 -0.88 4.05
C VAL A 242 18.35 -2.02 5.06
N ASP A 243 17.85 -1.81 6.28
CA ASP A 243 17.71 -2.90 7.25
C ASP A 243 16.40 -3.64 6.98
N ILE A 244 16.39 -4.97 7.04
CA ILE A 244 15.18 -5.78 6.79
C ILE A 244 14.07 -5.42 7.78
N LYS A 245 14.42 -4.97 9.00
CA LYS A 245 13.44 -4.47 9.98
C LYS A 245 12.69 -3.22 9.52
N ASP A 246 13.24 -2.48 8.54
CA ASP A 246 12.61 -1.30 7.97
C ASP A 246 11.61 -1.68 6.87
N ILE A 247 11.59 -2.95 6.41
CA ILE A 247 10.67 -3.49 5.41
C ILE A 247 9.33 -3.85 6.05
N ASN A 248 8.37 -2.92 5.97
CA ASN A 248 7.00 -3.10 6.45
C ASN A 248 6.17 -3.91 5.45
N ILE A 249 6.06 -5.21 5.67
CA ILE A 249 5.07 -6.08 5.01
C ILE A 249 4.21 -6.67 6.12
N ALA A 250 2.89 -6.52 6.01
CA ALA A 250 1.92 -6.97 7.01
C ALA A 250 2.18 -8.44 7.39
N SER A 251 2.19 -8.72 8.69
CA SER A 251 2.64 -10.01 9.24
C SER A 251 1.54 -10.79 9.98
N GLU A 252 0.32 -10.26 10.09
CA GLU A 252 -0.77 -10.84 10.86
C GLU A 252 -2.13 -10.79 10.11
N PRO A 253 -3.11 -11.63 10.53
CA PRO A 253 -4.42 -11.74 9.91
C PRO A 253 -5.12 -10.40 9.80
N VAL A 254 -5.46 -10.04 8.57
CA VAL A 254 -6.25 -8.84 8.26
C VAL A 254 -7.74 -9.09 8.57
N ILE A 255 -8.20 -10.32 8.82
CA ILE A 255 -9.62 -10.61 9.05
C ILE A 255 -9.77 -11.76 10.06
N GLU A 256 -10.36 -11.49 11.24
CA GLU A 256 -10.77 -12.52 12.21
C GLU A 256 -12.20 -13.03 11.99
N GLU A 257 -13.05 -12.30 11.25
CA GLU A 257 -14.44 -12.70 11.07
C GLU A 257 -14.65 -13.60 9.84
N PRO A 258 -15.50 -14.65 9.95
CA PRO A 258 -15.86 -15.47 8.81
C PRO A 258 -16.53 -14.62 7.72
N ILE A 259 -15.97 -14.65 6.50
CA ILE A 259 -16.61 -14.12 5.30
C ILE A 259 -17.82 -15.01 5.02
N THR A 260 -18.94 -14.74 5.70
CA THR A 260 -20.19 -15.45 5.44
C THR A 260 -20.84 -14.84 4.21
N SER A 261 -21.08 -15.69 3.22
CA SER A 261 -21.79 -15.38 1.99
C SER A 261 -23.28 -15.23 2.28
N SER A 262 -23.73 -14.12 2.90
CA SER A 262 -25.13 -13.67 2.83
C SER A 262 -25.46 -12.33 3.54
N ILE A 263 -25.63 -11.27 2.72
CA ILE A 263 -26.65 -10.18 2.87
C ILE A 263 -26.51 -9.21 4.11
N PRO A 264 -27.42 -8.24 4.36
CA PRO A 264 -27.38 -6.80 4.06
C PRO A 264 -27.07 -5.84 5.24
N MET A 265 -26.91 -4.54 4.89
CA MET A 265 -26.98 -3.31 5.71
C MET A 265 -27.09 -3.39 7.26
N ALA A 266 -26.11 -2.75 7.89
CA ALA A 266 -26.20 -1.85 9.06
C ALA A 266 -26.30 -2.41 10.51
N LYS A 267 -25.52 -1.74 11.39
CA LYS A 267 -25.49 -1.71 12.88
C LYS A 267 -24.69 -2.84 13.56
N ARG A 268 -23.93 -2.67 14.66
CA ARG A 268 -23.69 -1.60 15.68
C ARG A 268 -22.41 -2.02 16.47
N HIS A 269 -21.46 -1.12 16.80
CA HIS A 269 -21.20 -0.47 18.13
C HIS A 269 -20.69 -1.37 19.30
N ASP A 270 -19.44 -1.17 19.79
CA ASP A 270 -19.03 -0.67 21.15
C ASP A 270 -17.64 -1.15 21.68
N GLY A 271 -16.76 -0.19 22.06
CA GLY A 271 -15.52 -0.32 22.90
C GLY A 271 -14.31 -1.02 22.26
N VAL A 272 -13.02 -0.70 22.44
CA VAL A 272 -12.20 -0.01 23.46
C VAL A 272 -10.95 0.61 22.79
N GLU A 273 -10.37 1.65 23.40
CA GLU A 273 -9.34 2.56 22.89
C GLU A 273 -7.89 2.09 23.19
N VAL A 274 -6.99 2.01 22.17
CA VAL A 274 -5.51 2.04 22.32
C VAL A 274 -4.85 2.68 21.07
N LYS A 275 -3.78 3.46 21.28
CA LYS A 275 -3.14 4.41 20.32
C LYS A 275 -1.65 4.12 20.12
N TRP A 276 -1.10 4.41 18.93
CA TRP A 276 0.34 4.64 18.72
C TRP A 276 0.63 5.66 17.60
N GLU A 277 1.72 6.44 17.75
CA GLU A 277 2.00 7.69 17.03
C GLU A 277 3.39 7.66 16.35
N ARG A 278 3.48 8.13 15.10
CA ARG A 278 4.75 8.60 14.51
C ARG A 278 4.56 10.02 13.98
N ARG A 279 5.16 11.01 14.67
CA ARG A 279 5.09 12.45 14.33
C ARG A 279 3.64 13.00 14.21
N GLY A 280 2.77 12.62 15.13
CA GLY A 280 1.38 13.09 15.15
C GLY A 280 0.46 12.53 14.06
N LYS A 281 0.87 11.50 13.30
CA LYS A 281 0.05 10.87 12.25
C LYS A 281 -0.07 9.36 12.47
N TRP A 282 -1.28 8.87 12.25
CA TRP A 282 -1.82 7.59 12.73
C TRP A 282 -1.56 6.45 11.74
N CYS A 283 -1.07 5.30 12.21
CA CYS A 283 -0.96 4.11 11.36
C CYS A 283 -2.06 3.10 11.73
N TRP A 284 -2.91 2.70 10.78
CA TRP A 284 -3.93 1.65 10.99
C TRP A 284 -3.90 0.68 9.81
N PHE A 285 -3.87 -0.62 10.12
CA PHE A 285 -3.95 -1.73 9.18
C PHE A 285 -5.37 -2.28 9.15
#